data_AF-A0A1J5K9J3-F1
#
_entry.id   AF-A0A1J5K9J3-F1
#
_cell.length_a   1.000
_cell.length_b   1.000
_cell.length_c   1.000
_cell.angle_alpha   90.00
_cell.angle_beta   90.00
_cell.angle_gamma   90.00
#
_symmetry.space_group_name_H-M   'P 1'
#
loop_
_entity.id
_entity.type
_entity.pdbx_description
1 polymer ?
#
loop_
_entity_poly.entity_id
_entity_poly.type
_entity_poly.pdbx_seq_one_letter_code
_entity_poly.pdbx_strand_id
1 'polypeptide(L)'
;MYERKEKYTLPIDFEMAYTLAETGEWDSFKMKNGKLIHNGLHEQIVGFLDAFDEELLAKSLSVFKFLERECLQVRLRLIDGEVVCSKIIKGEKKSVSSTKEIKTIISKLVFHAKTQGKEIEYIEVVHTHLGRQSLTVTDGKITHLKTHALSEQDFSCIAEVKEFVDYPIKIKAITQEKMTYSKLVA
;
A
#
# COMPACT_ATOMS: atom_id res chain seq x y z
N MET A 1 36.02 30.29 -1.58
CA MET A 1 34.57 30.46 -1.82
C MET A 1 33.94 29.09 -1.62
N TYR A 2 33.08 28.91 -0.62
CA TYR A 2 32.30 27.67 -0.52
C TYR A 2 31.09 27.84 -1.44
N GLU A 3 31.06 27.11 -2.56
CA GLU A 3 29.86 27.04 -3.39
C GLU A 3 28.72 26.44 -2.55
N ARG A 4 27.63 27.20 -2.43
CA ARG A 4 26.46 26.77 -1.68
C ARG A 4 25.72 25.76 -2.53
N LYS A 5 25.80 24.48 -2.16
CA LYS A 5 25.07 23.41 -2.84
C LYS A 5 23.57 23.67 -2.79
N GLU A 6 22.91 23.59 -3.94
CA GLU A 6 21.46 23.73 -4.01
C GLU A 6 20.83 22.39 -3.59
N LYS A 7 19.97 22.43 -2.56
CA LYS A 7 19.31 21.25 -2.01
C LYS A 7 17.83 21.53 -1.83
N TYR A 8 17.00 20.70 -2.44
CA TYR A 8 15.54 20.75 -2.29
C TYR A 8 14.92 19.36 -2.20
N THR A 9 13.73 19.29 -1.63
CA THR A 9 12.98 18.05 -1.42
C THR A 9 11.59 18.21 -2.02
N LEU A 10 11.19 17.25 -2.84
CA LEU A 10 9.89 17.21 -3.52
C LEU A 10 9.10 15.99 -3.08
N PRO A 11 7.76 16.06 -2.99
CA PRO A 11 6.93 14.87 -2.82
C PRO A 11 7.08 13.93 -4.02
N ILE A 12 6.90 12.63 -3.78
CA ILE A 12 6.84 11.64 -4.85
C ILE A 12 5.39 11.18 -4.98
N ASP A 13 4.78 11.53 -6.10
CA ASP A 13 3.51 10.98 -6.55
C ASP A 13 3.74 9.94 -7.67
N PHE A 14 2.65 9.43 -8.23
CA PHE A 14 2.71 8.40 -9.27
C PHE A 14 3.44 8.87 -10.53
N GLU A 15 3.19 10.11 -10.98
CA GLU A 15 3.79 10.66 -12.20
C GLU A 15 5.31 10.81 -12.05
N MET A 16 5.75 11.28 -10.88
CA MET A 16 7.17 11.35 -10.56
C MET A 16 7.81 9.95 -10.53
N ALA A 17 7.19 8.98 -9.85
CA ALA A 17 7.71 7.61 -9.78
C ALA A 17 7.76 6.93 -11.17
N TYR A 18 6.78 7.22 -12.02
CA TYR A 18 6.75 6.77 -13.41
C TYR A 18 7.89 7.40 -14.23
N THR A 19 8.10 8.71 -14.09
CA THR A 19 9.20 9.43 -14.76
C THR A 19 10.57 8.87 -14.33
N LEU A 20 10.76 8.59 -13.03
CA LEU A 20 11.99 7.97 -12.53
C LEU A 20 12.23 6.59 -13.14
N ALA A 21 11.17 5.80 -13.33
CA ALA A 21 11.25 4.48 -13.96
C ALA A 21 11.56 4.54 -15.46
N GLU A 22 11.03 5.53 -16.19
CA GLU A 22 11.27 5.71 -17.62
C GLU A 22 12.67 6.27 -17.91
N THR A 23 13.11 7.23 -17.11
CA THR A 23 14.41 7.89 -17.29
C THR A 23 15.58 7.04 -16.78
N GLY A 24 15.34 6.13 -15.84
CA GLY A 24 16.39 5.36 -15.18
C GLY A 24 17.26 6.19 -14.25
N GLU A 25 16.82 7.38 -13.84
CA GLU A 25 17.57 8.25 -12.92
C GLU A 25 17.68 7.67 -11.50
N TRP A 26 16.85 6.67 -11.16
CA TRP A 26 16.88 6.01 -9.87
C TRP A 26 16.38 4.54 -9.92
N ASP A 27 17.22 3.60 -9.48
CA ASP A 27 16.99 2.15 -9.65
C ASP A 27 15.81 1.56 -8.84
N SER A 28 15.31 2.29 -7.84
CA SER A 28 14.18 1.81 -7.03
C SER A 28 12.85 1.78 -7.78
N PHE A 29 12.73 2.40 -8.96
CA PHE A 29 11.54 2.29 -9.81
C PHE A 29 11.90 1.76 -11.19
N LYS A 30 11.07 0.89 -11.76
CA LYS A 30 11.24 0.37 -13.13
C LYS A 30 9.91 0.00 -13.77
N MET A 31 9.87 0.03 -15.10
CA MET A 31 8.76 -0.53 -15.86
C MET A 31 8.98 -2.03 -16.13
N LYS A 32 7.98 -2.87 -15.84
CA LYS A 32 8.02 -4.32 -16.10
C LYS A 32 6.62 -4.78 -16.52
N ASN A 33 6.51 -5.39 -17.71
CA ASN A 33 5.24 -5.90 -18.25
C ASN A 33 4.10 -4.85 -18.24
N GLY A 34 4.41 -3.61 -18.61
CA GLY A 34 3.45 -2.50 -18.61
C GLY A 34 3.03 -2.00 -17.22
N LYS A 35 3.71 -2.41 -16.15
CA LYS A 35 3.44 -1.96 -14.78
C LYS A 35 4.64 -1.22 -14.20
N LEU A 36 4.34 -0.18 -13.41
CA LEU A 36 5.34 0.50 -12.59
C LEU A 36 5.66 -0.39 -11.36
N ILE A 37 6.92 -0.73 -11.20
CA ILE A 37 7.43 -1.57 -10.12
C ILE A 37 8.34 -0.75 -9.22
N HIS A 38 8.14 -0.89 -7.91
CA HIS A 38 9.09 -0.46 -6.90
C HIS A 38 9.98 -1.62 -6.48
N ASN A 39 11.30 -1.49 -6.67
CA ASN A 39 12.34 -2.42 -6.26
C ASN A 39 12.80 -2.08 -4.83
N GLY A 40 11.94 -2.37 -3.85
CA GLY A 40 12.30 -2.32 -2.43
C GLY A 40 12.92 -3.65 -1.97
N LEU A 41 12.63 -4.02 -0.72
CA LEU A 41 12.94 -5.36 -0.19
C LEU A 41 12.32 -6.48 -1.05
N HIS A 42 11.11 -6.23 -1.53
CA HIS A 42 10.39 -7.08 -2.47
C HIS A 42 9.88 -6.23 -3.64
N GLU A 43 9.83 -6.80 -4.85
CA GLU A 43 9.21 -6.15 -6.00
C GLU A 43 7.71 -5.93 -5.73
N GLN A 44 7.27 -4.68 -5.79
CA GLN A 44 5.89 -4.26 -5.53
C GLN A 44 5.32 -3.51 -6.74
N ILE A 45 4.05 -3.73 -7.04
CA ILE A 45 3.34 -2.97 -8.08
C ILE A 45 2.90 -1.64 -7.50
N VAL A 46 3.27 -0.56 -8.17
CA VAL A 46 2.81 0.79 -7.88
C VAL A 46 1.55 1.08 -8.68
N GLY A 47 0.55 1.69 -8.06
CA GLY A 47 -0.73 1.99 -8.72
C GLY A 47 -1.40 3.26 -8.21
N PHE A 48 -2.51 3.60 -8.84
CA PHE A 48 -3.44 4.64 -8.38
C PHE A 48 -4.37 4.10 -7.29
N LEU A 49 -5.07 5.01 -6.61
CA LEU A 49 -6.14 4.67 -5.69
C LEU A 49 -7.41 4.34 -6.48
N ASP A 50 -8.12 3.30 -6.06
CA ASP A 50 -9.53 3.13 -6.43
C ASP A 50 -10.44 3.87 -5.44
N ALA A 51 -11.75 3.89 -5.70
CA ALA A 51 -12.73 4.58 -4.85
C ALA A 51 -12.73 4.09 -3.39
N PHE A 52 -12.47 2.80 -3.16
CA PHE A 52 -12.38 2.24 -1.81
C PHE A 52 -11.08 2.66 -1.11
N ASP A 53 -9.99 2.77 -1.86
CA ASP A 53 -8.70 3.28 -1.37
C ASP A 53 -8.81 4.76 -0.98
N GLU A 54 -9.52 5.58 -1.77
CA GLU A 54 -9.79 6.98 -1.44
C GLU A 54 -10.62 7.12 -0.15
N GLU A 55 -11.67 6.31 0.02
CA GLU A 55 -12.46 6.31 1.24
C GLU A 55 -11.58 5.97 2.46
N LEU A 56 -10.78 4.91 2.35
CA LEU A 56 -9.90 4.47 3.44
C LEU A 56 -8.85 5.54 3.79
N LEU A 57 -8.24 6.17 2.79
CA LEU A 57 -7.30 7.27 2.98
C LEU A 57 -7.96 8.49 3.63
N ALA A 58 -9.17 8.85 3.20
CA ALA A 58 -9.92 9.96 3.81
C ALA A 58 -10.23 9.70 5.29
N LYS A 59 -10.53 8.44 5.68
CA LYS A 59 -10.69 8.07 7.10
C LYS A 59 -9.38 8.16 7.88
N SER A 60 -8.26 7.86 7.24
CA SER A 60 -6.92 7.93 7.83
C SER A 60 -6.45 9.37 8.06
N LEU A 61 -6.83 10.30 7.17
CA LEU A 61 -6.47 11.71 7.18
C LEU A 61 -7.50 12.64 7.86
N SER A 62 -8.40 12.09 8.69
CA SER A 62 -9.53 12.78 9.35
C SER A 62 -9.35 14.30 9.60
N VAL A 63 -10.43 15.06 9.38
CA VAL A 63 -10.62 16.54 9.29
C VAL A 63 -9.75 17.44 10.18
N PHE A 64 -9.24 16.94 11.31
CA PHE A 64 -8.25 17.64 12.13
C PHE A 64 -6.94 16.86 12.10
N LYS A 65 -5.88 17.46 11.55
CA LYS A 65 -4.50 16.90 11.42
C LYS A 65 -3.91 16.28 12.71
N PHE A 66 -4.56 16.49 13.86
CA PHE A 66 -4.22 15.89 15.16
C PHE A 66 -4.72 14.45 15.36
N LEU A 67 -5.56 13.92 14.46
CA LEU A 67 -6.17 12.58 14.58
C LEU A 67 -5.77 11.62 13.44
N GLU A 68 -4.67 11.90 12.74
CA GLU A 68 -4.14 11.00 11.72
C GLU A 68 -3.84 9.62 12.33
N ARG A 69 -4.49 8.60 11.79
CA ARG A 69 -4.31 7.20 12.20
C ARG A 69 -4.18 6.31 10.98
N GLU A 70 -3.24 5.38 11.03
CA GLU A 70 -3.17 4.32 10.03
C GLU A 70 -4.46 3.50 10.12
N CYS A 71 -5.03 3.16 8.96
CA CYS A 71 -6.29 2.45 8.84
C CYS A 71 -6.06 1.16 8.06
N LEU A 72 -6.82 0.11 8.37
CA LEU A 72 -6.77 -1.18 7.69
C LEU A 72 -8.18 -1.62 7.35
N GLN A 73 -8.33 -2.25 6.19
CA GLN A 73 -9.55 -2.88 5.74
C GLN A 73 -9.22 -4.16 5.00
N VAL A 74 -9.95 -5.23 5.33
CA VAL A 74 -9.92 -6.48 4.57
C VAL A 74 -11.07 -6.44 3.57
N ARG A 75 -10.81 -6.80 2.32
CA ARG A 75 -11.82 -6.82 1.25
C ARG A 75 -11.77 -8.16 0.54
N LEU A 76 -12.93 -8.79 0.32
CA LEU A 76 -13.05 -9.92 -0.59
C LEU A 76 -13.34 -9.38 -1.98
N ARG A 77 -12.55 -9.80 -2.96
CA ARG A 77 -12.83 -9.56 -4.38
C ARG A 77 -13.47 -10.83 -4.92
N LEU A 78 -14.70 -10.71 -5.39
CA LEU A 78 -15.51 -11.82 -5.85
C LEU A 78 -15.38 -11.98 -7.36
N ILE A 79 -15.64 -13.18 -7.87
CA ILE A 79 -15.51 -13.49 -9.31
C ILE A 79 -16.52 -12.68 -10.16
N ASP A 80 -17.67 -12.34 -9.59
CA ASP A 80 -18.69 -11.48 -10.23
C ASP A 80 -18.32 -9.99 -10.24
N GLY A 81 -17.15 -9.62 -9.69
CA GLY A 81 -16.66 -8.25 -9.61
C GLY A 81 -17.13 -7.48 -8.38
N GLU A 82 -17.99 -8.07 -7.54
CA GLU A 82 -18.40 -7.45 -6.28
C GLU A 82 -17.26 -7.42 -5.26
N VAL A 83 -17.35 -6.46 -4.33
CA VAL A 83 -16.38 -6.27 -3.25
C VAL A 83 -17.09 -6.31 -1.91
N VAL A 84 -16.70 -7.27 -1.06
CA VAL A 84 -17.23 -7.37 0.31
C VAL A 84 -16.18 -6.86 1.29
N CYS A 85 -16.46 -5.75 1.95
CA CYS A 85 -15.51 -5.08 2.82
C CYS A 85 -15.76 -5.39 4.30
N SER A 86 -14.68 -5.53 5.09
CA SER A 86 -14.75 -5.44 6.54
C SER A 86 -15.06 -4.01 6.98
N LYS A 87 -15.39 -3.86 8.26
CA LYS A 87 -15.27 -2.55 8.94
C LYS A 87 -13.83 -2.05 8.84
N ILE A 88 -13.67 -0.74 8.80
CA ILE A 88 -12.36 -0.08 8.84
C ILE A 88 -11.83 -0.15 10.27
N ILE A 89 -10.62 -0.70 10.42
CA ILE A 89 -9.86 -0.75 11.67
C ILE A 89 -8.97 0.49 11.72
N LYS A 90 -8.92 1.16 12.88
CA LYS A 90 -8.04 2.31 13.10
C LYS A 90 -6.94 1.92 14.08
N GLY A 91 -5.70 2.02 13.62
CA GLY A 91 -4.49 1.72 14.37
C GLY A 91 -3.92 2.90 15.14
N GLU A 92 -2.78 2.64 15.76
CA GLU A 92 -1.82 3.67 16.17
C GLU A 92 -0.84 3.96 15.01
N LYS A 93 -0.03 5.01 15.12
CA LYS A 93 1.01 5.30 14.12
C LYS A 93 2.02 4.14 14.12
N LYS A 94 2.11 3.37 13.02
CA LYS A 94 2.99 2.21 12.73
C LYS A 94 2.44 0.82 13.06
N SER A 95 1.20 0.69 13.52
CA SER A 95 0.58 -0.62 13.75
C SER A 95 -0.93 -0.51 13.73
N VAL A 96 -1.57 -1.26 12.84
CA VAL A 96 -3.03 -1.18 12.62
C VAL A 96 -3.79 -2.40 13.08
N SER A 97 -3.20 -3.59 12.98
CA SER A 97 -3.85 -4.83 13.36
C SER A 97 -2.80 -5.91 13.60
N SER A 98 -3.22 -7.01 14.24
CA SER A 98 -2.39 -8.20 14.45
C SER A 98 -2.76 -9.30 13.46
N THR A 99 -1.81 -10.21 13.19
CA THR A 99 -2.07 -11.44 12.41
C THR A 99 -3.36 -12.16 12.85
N LYS A 100 -3.59 -12.27 14.16
CA LYS A 100 -4.78 -12.94 14.73
C LYS A 100 -6.09 -12.21 14.39
N GLU A 101 -6.08 -10.89 14.45
CA GLU A 101 -7.25 -10.08 14.14
C GLU A 101 -7.57 -10.13 12.64
N ILE A 102 -6.56 -10.00 11.77
CA ILE A 102 -6.72 -10.13 10.32
C ILE A 102 -7.30 -11.50 9.97
N LYS A 103 -6.74 -12.60 10.53
CA LYS A 103 -7.26 -13.96 10.37
C LYS A 103 -8.75 -14.05 10.74
N THR A 104 -9.11 -13.51 11.91
CA THR A 104 -10.49 -13.54 12.40
C THR A 104 -11.44 -12.81 11.46
N ILE A 105 -11.03 -11.66 10.92
CA ILE A 105 -11.84 -10.87 9.98
C ILE A 105 -12.02 -11.64 8.67
N ILE A 106 -10.93 -12.20 8.12
CA ILE A 106 -10.98 -13.00 6.90
C ILE A 106 -11.93 -14.20 7.09
N SER A 107 -11.79 -14.99 8.16
CA SER A 107 -12.66 -16.14 8.40
C SER A 107 -14.14 -15.76 8.46
N LYS A 108 -14.47 -14.63 9.11
CA LYS A 108 -15.85 -14.13 9.18
C LYS A 108 -16.39 -13.70 7.81
N LEU A 109 -15.60 -12.95 7.04
CA LEU A 109 -15.98 -12.51 5.70
C LEU A 109 -16.16 -13.69 4.75
N VAL A 110 -15.21 -14.62 4.74
CA VAL A 110 -15.24 -15.84 3.92
C VAL A 110 -16.46 -16.68 4.25
N PHE A 111 -16.73 -16.91 5.55
CA PHE A 111 -17.91 -17.65 5.98
C PHE A 111 -19.20 -16.97 5.47
N HIS A 112 -19.31 -15.65 5.64
CA HIS A 112 -20.48 -14.89 5.18
C HIS A 112 -20.68 -14.98 3.66
N ALA A 113 -19.63 -14.75 2.87
CA ALA A 113 -19.68 -14.87 1.42
C ALA A 113 -20.10 -16.28 0.97
N LYS A 114 -19.52 -17.33 1.57
CA LYS A 114 -19.90 -18.72 1.29
C LYS A 114 -21.36 -19.01 1.63
N THR A 115 -21.88 -18.50 2.74
CA THR A 115 -23.30 -18.68 3.10
C THR A 115 -24.27 -18.01 2.13
N GLN A 116 -23.79 -17.04 1.35
CA GLN A 116 -24.55 -16.37 0.29
C GLN A 116 -24.31 -16.96 -1.11
N GLY A 117 -23.54 -18.05 -1.22
CA GLY A 117 -23.19 -18.67 -2.50
C GLY A 117 -22.24 -17.82 -3.35
N LYS A 118 -21.51 -16.89 -2.75
CA LYS A 118 -20.55 -16.02 -3.47
C LYS A 118 -19.18 -16.70 -3.61
N GLU A 119 -18.60 -16.61 -4.79
CA GLU A 119 -17.27 -17.14 -5.09
C GLU A 119 -16.19 -16.06 -4.95
N ILE A 120 -15.16 -16.35 -4.17
CA ILE A 120 -14.08 -15.43 -3.85
C ILE A 120 -12.93 -15.67 -4.83
N GLU A 121 -12.50 -14.62 -5.52
CA GLU A 121 -11.34 -14.64 -6.41
C GLU A 121 -10.04 -14.49 -5.58
N TYR A 122 -9.96 -13.43 -4.77
CA TYR A 122 -8.84 -13.17 -3.88
C TYR A 122 -9.23 -12.24 -2.73
N ILE A 123 -8.33 -12.10 -1.76
CA ILE A 123 -8.52 -11.25 -0.59
C ILE A 123 -7.55 -10.07 -0.67
N GLU A 124 -8.02 -8.86 -0.47
CA GLU A 124 -7.18 -7.69 -0.26
C GLU A 124 -7.05 -7.38 1.22
N VAL A 125 -5.81 -7.26 1.72
CA VAL A 125 -5.52 -6.64 3.01
C VAL A 125 -4.90 -5.28 2.72
N VAL A 126 -5.69 -4.23 2.94
CA VAL A 126 -5.34 -2.87 2.54
C VAL A 126 -5.10 -2.01 3.79
N HIS A 127 -3.99 -1.27 3.84
CA HIS A 127 -3.70 -0.37 4.95
C HIS A 127 -3.09 0.95 4.48
N THR A 128 -3.21 2.00 5.30
CA THR A 128 -2.65 3.32 5.00
C THR A 128 -1.32 3.52 5.70
N HIS A 129 -0.38 4.17 5.00
CA HIS A 129 0.89 4.65 5.54
C HIS A 129 0.85 6.17 5.67
N LEU A 130 1.04 6.67 6.89
CA LEU A 130 1.04 8.11 7.17
C LEU A 130 2.38 8.78 6.89
N GLY A 131 3.41 8.03 6.53
CA GLY A 131 4.68 8.61 6.15
C GLY A 131 4.60 9.33 4.80
N ARG A 132 5.18 10.53 4.73
CA ARG A 132 5.32 11.30 3.49
C ARG A 132 6.44 10.74 2.62
N GLN A 133 6.15 10.54 1.35
CA GLN A 133 7.13 10.12 0.35
C GLN A 133 7.84 11.34 -0.25
N SER A 134 9.15 11.26 -0.44
CA SER A 134 9.91 12.40 -0.94
C SER A 134 11.21 12.01 -1.63
N LEU A 135 11.60 12.78 -2.64
CA LEU A 135 12.92 12.73 -3.27
C LEU A 135 13.70 13.99 -2.89
N THR A 136 15.02 13.85 -2.68
CA THR A 136 15.91 14.98 -2.40
C THR A 136 16.95 15.11 -3.50
N VAL A 137 17.02 16.29 -4.09
CA VAL A 137 17.99 16.65 -5.12
C VAL A 137 19.07 17.51 -4.49
N THR A 138 20.33 17.20 -4.79
CA THR A 138 21.48 18.05 -4.45
C THR A 138 22.29 18.28 -5.71
N ASP A 139 22.54 19.53 -6.09
CA ASP A 139 23.30 19.92 -7.28
C ASP A 139 22.78 19.23 -8.57
N GLY A 140 21.46 19.21 -8.75
CA GLY A 140 20.79 18.63 -9.92
C GLY A 140 20.74 17.09 -9.96
N LYS A 141 21.23 16.40 -8.93
CA LYS A 141 21.19 14.92 -8.84
C LYS A 141 20.31 14.44 -7.70
N ILE A 142 19.55 13.38 -7.94
CA ILE A 142 18.81 12.69 -6.89
C ILE A 142 19.82 12.05 -5.94
N THR A 143 19.71 12.38 -4.66
CA THR A 143 20.64 11.92 -3.60
C THR A 143 19.95 11.07 -2.54
N HIS A 144 18.64 11.21 -2.41
CA HIS A 144 17.86 10.43 -1.46
C HIS A 144 16.45 10.23 -1.98
N LEU A 145 15.96 8.99 -1.87
CA LEU A 145 14.58 8.63 -2.12
C LEU A 145 13.99 8.03 -0.85
N LYS A 146 12.90 8.61 -0.37
CA LYS A 146 12.15 8.10 0.78
C LYS A 146 10.77 7.66 0.30
N THR A 147 10.55 6.35 0.31
CA THR A 147 9.27 5.74 -0.01
C THR A 147 8.62 5.20 1.26
N HIS A 148 7.29 5.09 1.23
CA HIS A 148 6.53 4.35 2.24
C HIS A 148 5.83 3.17 1.59
N ALA A 149 6.59 2.36 0.85
CA ALA A 149 6.17 1.07 0.32
C ALA A 149 5.94 0.05 1.45
N LEU A 150 5.46 -1.16 1.11
CA LEU A 150 5.31 -2.25 2.06
C LEU A 150 6.67 -2.64 2.66
N SER A 151 6.67 -2.83 3.98
CA SER A 151 7.81 -3.22 4.81
C SER A 151 7.94 -4.73 4.96
N GLU A 152 9.07 -5.21 5.48
CA GLU A 152 9.26 -6.63 5.78
C GLU A 152 8.24 -7.15 6.80
N GLN A 153 7.82 -6.30 7.75
CA GLN A 153 6.81 -6.63 8.75
C GLN A 153 5.45 -6.86 8.09
N ASP A 154 5.11 -6.07 7.07
CA ASP A 154 3.88 -6.23 6.30
C ASP A 154 3.86 -7.59 5.57
N PHE A 155 4.98 -7.94 4.92
CA PHE A 155 5.12 -9.23 4.24
C PHE A 155 5.09 -10.41 5.21
N SER A 156 5.81 -10.32 6.32
CA SER A 156 5.83 -11.36 7.36
C SER A 156 4.44 -11.60 7.94
N CYS A 157 3.72 -10.53 8.29
CA CYS A 157 2.36 -10.61 8.79
C CYS A 157 1.44 -11.34 7.81
N ILE A 158 1.48 -10.98 6.52
CA ILE A 158 0.61 -11.61 5.52
C ILE A 158 1.03 -13.03 5.17
N ALA A 159 2.31 -13.35 5.19
CA ALA A 159 2.77 -14.74 5.06
C ALA A 159 2.18 -15.62 6.17
N GLU A 160 2.23 -15.17 7.42
CA GLU A 160 1.61 -15.88 8.55
C GLU A 160 0.08 -15.97 8.45
N VAL A 161 -0.58 -14.97 7.87
CA VAL A 161 -2.04 -15.03 7.59
C VAL A 161 -2.32 -16.07 6.51
N LYS A 162 -1.51 -16.10 5.45
CA LYS A 162 -1.69 -16.95 4.28
C LYS A 162 -1.63 -18.44 4.60
N GLU A 163 -0.84 -18.84 5.60
CA GLU A 163 -0.78 -20.23 6.09
C GLU A 163 -2.15 -20.81 6.53
N PHE A 164 -3.15 -19.95 6.80
CA PHE A 164 -4.46 -20.34 7.30
C PHE A 164 -5.59 -19.96 6.33
N VAL A 165 -5.26 -19.40 5.18
CA VAL A 165 -6.22 -18.84 4.23
C VAL A 165 -5.97 -19.44 2.85
N ASP A 166 -6.95 -20.20 2.38
CA ASP A 166 -6.86 -20.94 1.11
C ASP A 166 -6.90 -20.05 -0.14
N TYR A 167 -7.25 -18.76 0.02
CA TYR A 167 -7.32 -17.81 -1.07
C TYR A 167 -6.02 -17.01 -1.23
N PRO A 168 -5.66 -16.59 -2.45
CA PRO A 168 -4.59 -15.62 -2.65
C PRO A 168 -4.86 -14.34 -1.84
N ILE A 169 -3.82 -13.79 -1.24
CA ILE A 169 -3.90 -12.54 -0.47
C ILE A 169 -3.07 -11.48 -1.18
N LYS A 170 -3.70 -10.39 -1.59
CA LYS A 170 -3.02 -9.19 -2.06
C LYS A 170 -2.90 -8.21 -0.90
N ILE A 171 -1.67 -7.94 -0.49
CA ILE A 171 -1.42 -6.82 0.43
C ILE A 171 -1.25 -5.53 -0.36
N LYS A 172 -1.82 -4.43 0.15
CA LYS A 172 -1.76 -3.11 -0.47
C LYS A 172 -1.57 -2.01 0.59
N ALA A 173 -0.49 -1.24 0.47
CA ALA A 173 -0.30 0.01 1.22
C ALA A 173 -0.79 1.20 0.39
N ILE A 174 -1.44 2.17 1.05
CA ILE A 174 -1.87 3.45 0.46
C ILE A 174 -1.10 4.59 1.13
N THR A 175 -0.50 5.46 0.33
CA THR A 175 0.30 6.59 0.82
C THR A 175 -0.46 7.92 0.76
N GLN A 176 0.01 8.93 1.49
CA GLN A 176 -0.60 10.26 1.49
C GLN A 176 -0.52 10.97 0.12
N GLU A 177 0.48 10.62 -0.69
CA GLU A 177 0.71 11.12 -2.05
C GLU A 177 -0.17 10.42 -3.11
N LYS A 178 -1.24 9.72 -2.68
CA LYS A 178 -2.18 9.02 -3.56
C LYS A 178 -1.52 7.97 -4.47
N MET A 179 -0.56 7.25 -3.92
CA MET A 179 0.00 6.05 -4.55
C MET A 179 -0.32 4.81 -3.74
N THR A 180 -0.50 3.69 -4.43
CA THR A 180 -0.57 2.36 -3.81
C THR A 180 0.70 1.57 -4.09
N TYR A 181 1.09 0.73 -3.12
CA TYR A 181 2.10 -0.31 -3.30
C TYR A 181 1.45 -1.65 -2.99
N SER A 182 1.51 -2.60 -3.91
CA SER A 182 0.82 -3.87 -3.73
C SER A 182 1.63 -5.09 -4.18
N LYS A 183 1.34 -6.21 -3.54
CA LYS A 183 1.91 -7.51 -3.86
C LYS A 183 0.88 -8.60 -3.65
N LEU A 184 0.79 -9.51 -4.62
CA LEU A 184 0.03 -10.75 -4.46
C LEU A 184 0.91 -11.79 -3.77
N VAL A 185 0.40 -12.36 -2.69
CA VAL A 185 0.94 -13.50 -1.95
C VAL A 185 -0.01 -14.66 -2.21
N ALA A 186 0.38 -15.53 -3.14
CA ALA A 186 -0.40 -16.68 -3.58
C ALA A 186 -0.13 -17.92 -2.72
#